data_AF-A0AB73KA29-F1
#
_entry.id   AF-A0AB73KA29-F1
#
_cell.length_a   1.000
_cell.length_b   1.000
_cell.length_c   1.000
_cell.angle_alpha   90.00
_cell.angle_beta   90.00
_cell.angle_gamma   90.00
#
_symmetry.space_group_name_H-M   'P 1'
#
loop_
_entity.id
_entity.type
_entity.pdbx_description
1 polymer ?
#
loop_
_entity_poly.entity_id
_entity_poly.type
_entity_poly.pdbx_seq_one_letter_code
_entity_poly.pdbx_strand_id
1 'polypeptide(L)' 'MSSADACIALHLRRLRGSVAEAPADDDLTALDQLLDATGLHSVLRRDELMVRTERAVRAAGRA' A
#
# COMPACT_ATOMS: atom_id res chain seq x y z
N MET A 1 -8.54 -12.30 4.69
CA MET A 1 -7.80 -11.91 3.48
C MET A 1 -8.77 -11.80 2.33
N SER A 2 -9.24 -10.59 2.06
CA SER A 2 -10.03 -10.28 0.88
C SER A 2 -9.13 -10.32 -0.35
N SER A 3 -9.64 -10.70 -1.52
CA SER A 3 -8.90 -10.69 -2.80
C SER A 3 -8.27 -9.32 -3.10
N ALA A 4 -8.91 -8.25 -2.61
CA ALA A 4 -8.40 -6.88 -2.69
C ALA A 4 -7.07 -6.68 -1.92
N ASP A 5 -6.92 -7.29 -0.74
CA ASP A 5 -5.73 -7.15 0.10
C ASP A 5 -4.50 -7.76 -0.60
N ALA A 6 -4.69 -8.88 -1.29
CA ALA A 6 -3.64 -9.55 -2.07
C ALA A 6 -3.20 -8.71 -3.29
N CYS A 7 -4.12 -8.01 -3.95
CA CYS A 7 -3.78 -7.11 -5.06
C CYS A 7 -3.00 -5.89 -4.60
N ILE A 8 -3.41 -5.29 -3.47
CA ILE A 8 -2.71 -4.14 -2.89
C ILE A 8 -1.28 -4.55 -2.49
N ALA A 9 -1.11 -5.68 -1.81
CA ALA A 9 0.20 -6.19 -1.42
C ALA A 9 1.11 -6.46 -2.64
N LEU A 10 0.56 -7.02 -3.73
CA LEU A 10 1.31 -7.25 -4.97
C LEU A 10 1.74 -5.93 -5.63
N HIS A 11 0.86 -4.92 -5.65
CA HIS A 11 1.15 -3.62 -6.25
C HIS A 11 2.25 -2.88 -5.49
N LEU A 12 2.20 -2.90 -4.15
CA LEU A 12 3.20 -2.27 -3.29
C LEU A 12 4.57 -2.95 -3.40
N ARG A 13 4.62 -4.28 -3.56
CA ARG A 13 5.88 -5.01 -3.83
C ARG A 13 6.51 -4.62 -5.17
N ARG A 14 5.71 -4.37 -6.22
CA ARG A 14 6.23 -3.88 -7.50
C ARG A 14 6.78 -2.46 -7.39
N LEU A 15 6.08 -1.61 -6.65
CA LEU A 15 6.51 -0.24 -6.36
C LEU A 15 7.84 -0.20 -5.57
N ARG A 16 8.02 -1.12 -4.60
CA ARG A 16 9.31 -1.33 -3.93
C ARG A 16 10.44 -1.59 -4.93
N GLY A 17 10.24 -2.50 -5.89
CA GLY A 17 11.23 -2.80 -6.92
C GLY A 17 11.60 -1.60 -7.79
N SER A 18 10.65 -0.67 -8.03
CA SER A 18 10.93 0.57 -8.78
C SER A 18 11.57 1.69 -7.94
N VAL A 19 11.38 1.68 -6.62
CA VAL A 19 11.94 2.70 -5.71
C VAL A 19 13.32 2.27 -5.18
N ALA A 20 13.67 0.99 -5.25
CA ALA A 20 14.88 0.38 -4.71
C ALA A 20 16.22 0.97 -5.21
N GLU A 21 16.23 1.91 -6.16
CA GLU A 21 17.44 2.64 -6.55
C GLU A 21 17.84 3.76 -5.58
N ALA A 22 17.00 4.13 -4.60
CA ALA A 22 17.23 5.24 -3.66
C ALA A 22 17.28 4.93 -2.14
N PRO A 23 16.54 3.93 -1.59
CA PRO A 23 16.52 3.67 -0.15
C PRO A 23 17.64 2.73 0.30
N ALA A 24 18.09 2.90 1.55
CA ALA A 24 19.02 1.97 2.18
C ALA A 24 18.35 0.59 2.42
N ASP A 25 19.14 -0.48 2.52
CA ASP A 25 18.62 -1.84 2.76
C ASP A 25 17.76 -1.95 4.02
N ASP A 26 18.05 -1.14 5.05
CA ASP A 26 17.26 -1.05 6.27
C ASP A 26 15.87 -0.47 6.02
N ASP A 27 15.75 0.52 5.14
CA ASP A 27 14.46 1.12 4.77
C ASP A 27 13.62 0.14 3.95
N LEU A 28 14.25 -0.65 3.07
CA LEU A 28 13.59 -1.71 2.33
C LEU A 28 13.10 -2.83 3.26
N THR A 29 13.85 -3.12 4.32
CA THR A 29 13.47 -4.10 5.35
C THR A 29 12.32 -3.58 6.22
N ALA A 30 12.35 -2.30 6.60
CA ALA A 30 11.25 -1.66 7.31
C ALA A 30 9.97 -1.67 6.44
N LEU A 31 10.10 -1.36 5.15
CA LEU A 31 8.98 -1.41 4.21
C LEU A 31 8.40 -2.84 4.09
N ASP A 32 9.24 -3.88 4.03
CA ASP A 32 8.77 -5.27 3.99
C ASP A 32 7.97 -5.65 5.25
N GLN A 33 8.41 -5.20 6.44
CA GLN A 33 7.70 -5.45 7.70
C GLN A 33 6.34 -4.73 7.77
N LEU A 34 6.25 -3.51 7.21
CA LEU A 34 4.99 -2.77 7.13
C LEU A 34 4.01 -3.44 6.14
N LEU A 35 4.51 -4.06 5.07
CA LEU A 35 3.71 -4.71 4.03
C LEU A 35 3.39 -6.19 4.31
N ASP A 36 4.01 -6.81 5.31
CA ASP A 36 3.68 -8.16 5.74
C ASP A 36 2.28 -8.19 6.36
N ALA A 37 1.33 -8.81 5.68
CA ALA A 37 -0.07 -8.91 6.12
C ALA A 37 -0.24 -9.68 7.45
N THR A 38 0.75 -10.48 7.84
CA THR A 38 0.72 -11.28 9.08
C THR A 38 1.50 -10.64 10.23
N GLY A 39 2.27 -9.59 9.95
CA GLY A 39 3.16 -8.94 10.89
C GLY A 39 2.43 -8.04 11.90
N LEU A 40 3.03 -7.88 13.08
CA LEU A 40 2.53 -6.97 14.12
C LEU A 40 2.56 -5.51 13.65
N HIS A 41 3.54 -5.15 12.84
CA HIS A 41 3.74 -3.80 12.31
C HIS A 41 3.01 -3.55 10.98
N SER A 42 2.16 -4.49 10.55
CA SER A 42 1.47 -4.42 9.28
C SER A 42 0.56 -3.20 9.18
N VAL A 43 0.76 -2.35 8.17
CA VAL A 43 -0.18 -1.26 7.87
C VAL A 43 -1.50 -1.80 7.29
N LEU A 44 -1.49 -3.02 6.73
CA LEU A 44 -2.69 -3.67 6.19
C LEU A 44 -3.64 -4.15 7.28
N ARG A 45 -3.15 -4.37 8.50
CA ARG A 45 -3.97 -4.74 9.67
C ARG A 45 -4.53 -3.52 10.42
N ARG A 46 -4.06 -2.32 10.07
CA ARG A 46 -4.52 -1.07 10.67
C ARG A 46 -5.72 -0.56 9.87
N ASP A 47 -6.90 -1.08 10.23
CA ASP A 47 -8.17 -0.67 9.61
C ASP A 47 -8.40 0.85 9.71
N GLU A 48 -7.80 1.52 10.70
CA GLU A 48 -7.82 2.98 10.84
C GLU A 48 -7.03 3.72 9.75
N LEU A 49 -6.07 3.05 9.12
CA LEU A 49 -5.28 3.57 7.99
C LEU A 49 -5.85 3.13 6.64
N MET A 50 -6.87 2.27 6.64
CA MET A 50 -7.53 1.80 5.43
C MET A 50 -8.39 2.93 4.84
N VAL A 51 -7.76 3.79 4.04
CA VAL A 51 -8.49 4.72 3.20
C VAL A 51 -9.10 3.90 2.07
N ARG A 52 -10.40 3.61 2.16
CA ARG A 52 -11.14 3.19 0.97
C ARG A 52 -10.95 4.29 -0.06
N THR A 53 -10.22 4.01 -1.13
CA THR A 53 -10.18 4.87 -2.30
C THR A 53 -11.53 4.79 -3.01
N GLU A 54 -12.58 5.30 -2.35
CA GLU A 54 -13.85 5.60 -3.02
C GLU A 54 -13.55 6.76 -3.96
N ARG A 55 -13.42 6.44 -5.25
CA ARG A 55 -13.21 7.42 -6.29
C ARG A 55 -14.51 8.21 -6.44
N ALA A 56 -14.68 9.26 -5.65
CA ALA A 56 -15.75 10.23 -5.85
C ALA A 56 -15.43 11.02 -7.14
N VAL A 57 -15.98 10.55 -8.27
CA VAL A 57 -15.91 11.26 -9.55
C VAL A 57 -16.74 12.52 -9.42
N ARG A 58 -16.11 13.66 -9.16
CA ARG A 58 -16.73 14.97 -9.35
C ARG A 58 -16.68 15.32 -10.84
N ALA A 59 -17.79 15.11 -11.52
CA ALA A 59 -18.03 15.76 -12.80
C ALA A 59 -18.34 17.24 -12.54
N ALA A 60 -17.34 18.10 -12.66
CA ALA A 60 -17.58 19.54 -12.80
C ALA A 60 -18.05 19.76 -14.24
N GLY A 61 -19.35 19.95 -14.42
CA GLY A 61 -19.91 20.38 -15.70
C GLY A 61 -19.35 21.76 -16.07
N ARG A 62 -18.88 21.91 -17.31
CA ARG A 62 -18.49 23.23 -17.83
C ARG A 62 -19.75 24.10 -17.92
N ALA A 63 -19.76 25.20 -17.18
CA ALA A 63 -20.61 26.35 -17.42
C ALA A 63 -19.92 27.29 -18.41
#